data_AF-A0A2D8ASM7-F1
#
_entry.id   AF-A0A2D8ASM7-F1
#
_cell.length_a   1.000
_cell.length_b   1.000
_cell.length_c   1.000
_cell.angle_alpha   90.00
_cell.angle_beta   90.00
_cell.angle_gamma   90.00
#
_symmetry.space_group_name_H-M   'P 1'
#
loop_
_entity.id
_entity.type
_entity.pdbx_description
1 polymer ?
#
loop_
_entity_poly.entity_id
_entity_poly.type
_entity_poly.pdbx_seq_one_letter_code
_entity_poly.pdbx_strand_id
1 'polypeptide(L)'
;MAFTFSDKFFPQYGQRWHYVNTSTLIETDMAKKLTKALRGKRRWIGCFCDGFDSRKDVNNYLCDLPVKLYDFEGDKCILLVKLEDYEHVRQKLSTGRVTTHTSSGKIKLVRERMGFARMPRKR
;
A
#
# COMPACT_ATOMS: atom_id res chain seq x y z
N MET A 1 43.69 -32.45 26.38
CA MET A 1 44.90 -32.57 25.54
C MET A 1 44.45 -32.63 24.09
N ALA A 2 44.93 -31.69 23.29
CA ALA A 2 44.56 -31.49 21.89
C ALA A 2 45.12 -32.58 20.97
N PHE A 3 44.41 -32.90 19.88
CA PHE A 3 45.03 -33.31 18.62
C PHE A 3 44.20 -32.82 17.43
N THR A 4 44.96 -32.42 16.41
CA THR A 4 44.63 -31.65 15.22
C THR A 4 43.89 -32.45 14.16
N PHE A 5 43.10 -31.78 13.31
CA PHE A 5 42.71 -32.36 12.01
C PHE A 5 43.07 -31.38 10.88
N SER A 6 43.97 -31.88 10.03
CA SER A 6 44.59 -31.26 8.87
C SER A 6 43.62 -31.16 7.70
N ASP A 7 43.83 -30.08 6.93
CA ASP A 7 43.91 -30.02 5.47
C ASP A 7 42.80 -30.54 4.55
N LYS A 8 42.80 -29.89 3.38
CA LYS A 8 42.23 -30.24 2.06
C LYS A 8 40.92 -29.48 1.80
N PHE A 9 40.69 -28.86 0.66
CA PHE A 9 41.38 -28.88 -0.63
C PHE A 9 40.79 -27.70 -1.43
N PHE A 10 41.61 -26.85 -2.05
CA PHE A 10 41.17 -25.92 -3.10
C PHE A 10 41.28 -26.62 -4.46
N PRO A 11 40.24 -26.62 -5.31
CA PRO A 11 40.42 -26.83 -6.74
C PRO A 11 40.34 -25.49 -7.49
N GLN A 12 41.34 -25.29 -8.36
CA GLN A 12 41.39 -24.30 -9.43
C GLN A 12 40.49 -24.70 -10.63
N TYR A 13 40.67 -24.02 -11.77
CA TYR A 13 40.00 -24.12 -13.07
C TYR A 13 38.74 -23.22 -13.17
N GLY A 14 38.69 -22.10 -13.88
CA GLY A 14 39.38 -21.73 -15.12
C GLY A 14 38.62 -22.33 -16.30
N GLN A 15 37.69 -21.60 -16.92
CA GLN A 15 37.30 -21.71 -18.35
C GLN A 15 36.61 -20.42 -18.83
N ARG A 16 37.09 -19.98 -19.99
CA ARG A 16 36.79 -18.79 -20.77
C ARG A 16 35.59 -19.07 -21.68
N TRP A 17 34.52 -18.27 -21.58
CA TRP A 17 33.41 -18.33 -22.52
C TRP A 17 33.49 -17.15 -23.49
N HIS A 18 33.87 -17.45 -24.73
CA HIS A 18 33.46 -16.65 -25.88
C HIS A 18 32.08 -17.18 -26.29
N TYR A 19 31.06 -16.33 -26.21
CA TYR A 19 29.83 -16.58 -26.96
C TYR A 19 29.41 -15.33 -27.73
N VAL A 20 29.14 -15.62 -28.99
CA VAL A 20 28.88 -14.75 -30.12
C VAL A 20 27.61 -13.92 -29.93
N ASN A 21 27.71 -12.67 -30.38
CA ASN A 21 26.58 -11.77 -30.59
C ASN A 21 25.71 -12.31 -31.72
N THR A 22 24.44 -12.65 -31.44
CA THR A 22 23.41 -12.68 -32.48
C THR A 22 22.14 -12.01 -31.97
N SER A 23 21.81 -10.95 -32.68
CA SER A 23 20.62 -10.11 -32.61
C SER A 23 19.33 -10.91 -32.77
N THR A 24 18.43 -10.78 -31.81
CA THR A 24 16.97 -10.86 -32.02
C THR A 24 16.29 -10.08 -30.90
N LEU A 25 15.93 -8.83 -31.20
CA LEU A 25 15.11 -7.99 -30.34
C LEU A 25 13.68 -8.55 -30.36
N ILE A 26 13.32 -9.33 -29.35
CA ILE A 26 11.92 -9.58 -29.00
C ILE A 26 11.62 -8.63 -27.85
N GLU A 27 11.04 -7.49 -28.21
CA GLU A 27 10.52 -6.47 -27.29
C GLU A 27 9.29 -7.05 -26.58
N THR A 28 9.55 -7.88 -25.56
CA THR A 28 8.53 -8.28 -24.60
C THR A 28 8.37 -7.12 -23.62
N ASP A 29 7.20 -6.49 -23.66
CA ASP A 29 6.71 -5.54 -22.66
C ASP A 29 6.77 -6.18 -21.27
N MET A 30 7.94 -6.06 -20.64
CA MET A 30 8.09 -6.35 -19.23
C MET A 30 7.39 -5.22 -18.50
N ALA A 31 6.12 -5.41 -18.16
CA ALA A 31 5.50 -4.71 -17.05
C ALA A 31 6.28 -5.05 -15.77
N LYS A 32 7.45 -4.43 -15.61
CA LYS A 32 8.37 -4.60 -14.48
C LYS A 32 7.57 -4.24 -13.26
N LYS A 33 7.18 -5.27 -12.51
CA LYS A 33 6.43 -5.17 -11.26
C LYS A 33 7.21 -4.18 -10.38
N LEU A 34 6.73 -2.94 -10.28
CA LEU A 34 7.39 -1.87 -9.52
C LEU A 34 7.90 -2.46 -8.20
N THR A 35 9.22 -2.29 -7.97
CA THR A 35 9.86 -2.75 -6.74
C THR A 35 9.07 -2.17 -5.56
N LYS A 36 9.01 -2.90 -4.44
CA LYS A 36 8.19 -2.48 -3.28
C LYS A 36 8.48 -1.04 -2.84
N ALA A 37 9.69 -0.55 -3.07
CA ALA A 37 10.12 0.83 -2.79
C ALA A 37 9.47 1.89 -3.70
N LEU A 38 9.16 1.56 -4.96
CA LEU A 38 8.60 2.49 -5.94
C LEU A 38 7.05 2.51 -5.95
N ARG A 39 6.39 1.70 -5.11
CA ARG A 39 4.93 1.73 -4.99
C ARG A 39 4.53 2.92 -4.12
N GLY A 40 3.79 3.87 -4.70
CA GLY A 40 3.30 5.06 -4.00
C GLY A 40 2.71 4.72 -2.62
N LYS A 41 3.21 5.41 -1.59
CA LYS A 41 2.84 5.16 -0.20
C LYS A 41 1.46 5.75 0.07
N ARG A 42 0.60 4.98 0.74
CA ARG A 42 -0.81 5.34 0.99
C ARG A 42 -1.17 5.18 2.46
N ARG A 43 -2.17 5.94 2.90
CA ARG A 43 -2.73 5.88 4.25
C ARG A 43 -4.22 5.60 4.17
N TRP A 44 -4.67 4.69 5.02
CA TRP A 44 -6.08 4.48 5.29
C TRP A 44 -6.49 5.38 6.44
N ILE A 45 -7.60 6.09 6.27
CA ILE A 45 -8.18 6.96 7.28
C ILE A 45 -9.57 6.43 7.60
N GLY A 46 -9.82 6.14 8.87
CA GLY A 46 -11.15 5.94 9.41
C GLY A 46 -11.69 7.28 9.89
N CYS A 47 -12.81 7.69 9.32
CA CYS A 47 -13.49 8.93 9.64
C CYS A 47 -14.90 8.65 10.14
N PHE A 48 -15.41 9.57 10.94
CA PHE A 48 -16.84 9.68 11.21
C PHE A 48 -17.42 10.78 10.34
N CYS A 49 -18.51 10.47 9.67
CA CYS A 49 -19.23 11.32 8.76
C CYS A 49 -20.60 11.59 9.42
N ASP A 50 -20.79 12.78 10.01
CA ASP A 50 -22.07 13.12 10.67
C ASP A 50 -22.99 13.87 9.70
N GLY A 51 -24.26 13.49 9.65
CA GLY A 51 -25.27 14.09 8.78
C GLY A 51 -25.15 13.74 7.28
N PHE A 52 -24.66 12.54 6.93
CA PHE A 52 -24.68 12.02 5.56
C PHE A 52 -25.53 10.76 5.47
N ASP A 53 -26.58 10.80 4.65
CA ASP A 53 -27.49 9.65 4.47
C ASP A 53 -27.05 8.71 3.35
N SER A 54 -26.30 9.21 2.36
CA SER A 54 -25.88 8.44 1.20
C SER A 54 -24.38 8.47 0.95
N ARG A 55 -23.85 7.34 0.46
CA ARG A 55 -22.48 7.22 -0.07
C ARG A 55 -22.21 8.27 -1.15
N LYS A 56 -23.22 8.66 -1.93
CA LYS A 56 -23.08 9.67 -2.99
C LYS A 56 -22.77 11.05 -2.43
N ASP A 57 -23.41 11.44 -1.33
CA ASP A 57 -23.21 12.76 -0.72
C ASP A 57 -21.82 12.89 -0.12
N VAL A 58 -21.35 11.83 0.56
CA VAL A 58 -19.96 11.74 1.03
C VAL A 58 -19.00 11.82 -0.15
N ASN A 59 -19.29 11.12 -1.25
CA ASN A 59 -18.42 11.17 -2.43
C ASN A 59 -18.39 12.55 -3.08
N ASN A 60 -19.51 13.27 -3.12
CA ASN A 60 -19.59 14.64 -3.62
C ASN A 60 -18.80 15.61 -2.73
N TYR A 61 -18.95 15.50 -1.41
CA TYR A 61 -18.17 16.29 -0.44
C TYR A 61 -16.67 16.03 -0.56
N LEU A 62 -16.29 14.79 -0.86
CA LEU A 62 -14.89 14.38 -1.04
C LEU A 62 -14.37 14.60 -2.46
N CYS A 63 -15.18 15.10 -3.40
CA CYS A 63 -14.78 15.29 -4.80
C CYS A 63 -13.62 16.30 -4.93
N ASP A 64 -13.58 17.29 -4.04
CA ASP A 64 -12.51 18.30 -3.97
C ASP A 64 -11.21 17.80 -3.34
N LEU A 65 -11.20 16.56 -2.83
CA LEU A 65 -10.07 15.96 -2.14
C LEU A 65 -9.54 14.77 -2.95
N PRO A 66 -8.21 14.55 -3.00
CA PRO A 66 -7.61 13.40 -3.69
C PRO A 66 -7.75 12.11 -2.86
N VAL A 67 -8.94 11.83 -2.35
CA VAL A 67 -9.27 10.67 -1.53
C VAL A 67 -10.21 9.74 -2.27
N LYS A 68 -10.10 8.44 -1.98
CA LYS A 68 -11.01 7.43 -2.48
C LYS A 68 -11.84 6.85 -1.34
N LEU A 69 -13.16 7.02 -1.42
CA LEU A 69 -14.11 6.41 -0.48
C LEU A 69 -14.21 4.91 -0.72
N TYR A 70 -13.82 4.12 0.27
CA TYR A 70 -13.77 2.66 0.18
C TYR A 70 -15.04 2.04 0.77
N ASP A 71 -15.21 2.19 2.09
CA ASP A 71 -16.35 1.71 2.86
C ASP A 71 -17.12 2.89 3.44
N PHE A 72 -18.45 2.73 3.53
CA PHE A 72 -19.37 3.63 4.19
C PHE A 72 -20.43 2.78 4.89
N GLU A 73 -20.57 2.95 6.20
CA GLU A 73 -21.50 2.19 7.05
C GLU A 73 -22.08 3.16 8.10
N GLY A 74 -23.30 3.65 7.84
CA GLY A 74 -23.96 4.64 8.70
C GLY A 74 -23.16 5.93 8.82
N ASP A 75 -22.67 6.20 10.02
CA ASP A 75 -21.84 7.34 10.40
C ASP A 75 -20.33 7.10 10.18
N LYS A 76 -19.92 5.90 9.77
CA LYS A 76 -18.50 5.53 9.65
C LYS A 76 -18.08 5.41 8.19
N CYS A 77 -16.95 6.01 7.87
CA CYS A 77 -16.42 6.05 6.52
C CYS A 77 -14.93 5.70 6.52
N ILE A 78 -14.48 4.93 5.52
CA ILE A 78 -13.06 4.63 5.32
C ILE A 78 -12.58 5.23 4.00
N LEU A 79 -11.53 6.03 4.10
CA LEU A 79 -10.91 6.73 3.00
C LEU A 79 -9.50 6.19 2.73
N LEU A 80 -9.14 6.15 1.46
CA LEU A 80 -7.77 5.89 1.00
C LEU A 80 -7.17 7.17 0.44
N VAL A 81 -6.04 7.59 0.99
CA VAL A 81 -5.30 8.78 0.55
C VAL A 81 -3.85 8.42 0.23
N LYS A 82 -3.20 9.20 -0.62
CA LYS A 82 -1.73 9.17 -0.73
C LYS A 82 -1.12 9.70 0.56
N LEU A 83 0.09 9.24 0.91
CA LEU A 83 0.74 9.75 2.13
C LEU A 83 1.10 11.24 2.00
N GLU A 84 1.45 11.68 0.79
CA GLU A 84 1.76 13.08 0.46
C GLU A 84 0.60 14.02 0.80
N ASP A 85 -0.63 13.62 0.42
CA ASP A 85 -1.83 14.46 0.60
C ASP A 85 -2.48 14.28 1.98
N TYR A 86 -1.96 13.41 2.84
CA TYR A 86 -2.58 13.06 4.12
C TYR A 86 -2.76 14.27 5.04
N GLU A 87 -1.72 15.10 5.18
CA GLU A 87 -1.77 16.28 6.05
C GLU A 87 -2.79 17.31 5.54
N HIS A 88 -2.80 17.56 4.23
CA HIS A 88 -3.75 18.49 3.60
C HIS A 88 -5.21 18.02 3.79
N VAL A 89 -5.45 16.72 3.58
CA VAL A 89 -6.76 16.10 3.81
C VAL A 89 -7.15 16.18 5.27
N ARG A 90 -6.23 15.88 6.20
CA ARG A 90 -6.50 15.94 7.64
C ARG A 90 -6.91 17.34 8.09
N GLN A 91 -6.23 18.38 7.59
CA GLN A 91 -6.58 19.77 7.88
C GLN A 91 -7.97 20.12 7.36
N LYS A 92 -8.28 19.83 6.09
CA LYS A 92 -9.62 20.09 5.53
C LYS A 92 -10.75 19.33 6.25
N LEU A 93 -10.48 18.09 6.66
CA LEU A 93 -11.43 17.28 7.42
C LEU A 93 -11.64 17.82 8.84
N SER A 94 -10.61 18.40 9.49
CA SER A 94 -10.73 18.93 10.84
C SER A 94 -11.73 20.10 10.99
N THR A 95 -11.98 20.83 9.91
CA THR A 95 -12.93 21.96 9.85
C THR A 95 -14.30 21.53 9.29
N GLY A 96 -14.43 20.28 8.85
CA GLY A 96 -15.60 19.78 8.13
C GLY A 96 -16.58 18.99 8.99
N ARG A 97 -17.62 18.47 8.33
CA ARG A 97 -18.58 17.50 8.90
C ARG A 97 -18.02 16.08 9.04
N VAL A 98 -16.80 15.86 8.55
CA VAL A 98 -16.14 14.56 8.51
C VAL A 98 -14.91 14.60 9.40
N THR A 99 -14.99 14.00 10.58
CA THR A 99 -13.92 14.01 11.57
C THR A 99 -13.02 12.80 11.40
N THR A 100 -11.71 13.00 11.31
CA THR A 100 -10.75 11.89 11.27
C THR A 100 -10.64 11.25 12.66
N HIS A 101 -10.93 9.95 12.78
CA HIS A 101 -10.80 9.23 14.04
C HIS A 101 -9.49 8.46 14.14
N THR A 102 -9.13 7.69 13.10
CA THR A 102 -7.90 6.88 13.11
C THR A 102 -7.23 6.88 11.74
N SER A 103 -5.90 6.72 11.71
CA SER A 103 -5.18 6.49 10.46
C SER A 103 -4.16 5.35 10.59
N SER A 104 -4.02 4.53 9.56
CA SER A 104 -3.07 3.42 9.51
C SER A 104 -2.60 3.12 8.09
N GLY A 105 -1.45 2.46 7.96
CA GLY A 105 -1.00 1.93 6.67
C GLY A 105 -1.75 0.66 6.24
N LYS A 106 -2.53 0.05 7.15
CA LYS A 106 -3.24 -1.22 6.91
C LYS A 106 -4.74 -1.04 7.14
N ILE A 107 -5.56 -1.30 6.11
CA ILE A 107 -7.03 -1.25 6.19
C ILE A 107 -7.58 -2.13 7.32
N LYS A 108 -6.99 -3.30 7.55
CA LYS A 108 -7.39 -4.22 8.61
C LYS A 108 -7.38 -3.55 9.99
N LEU A 109 -6.32 -2.80 10.30
CA LEU A 109 -6.18 -2.08 11.57
C LEU A 109 -7.20 -0.93 11.70
N VAL A 110 -7.51 -0.24 10.59
CA VAL A 110 -8.51 0.83 10.62
C VAL A 110 -9.90 0.25 10.89
N ARG A 111 -10.25 -0.86 10.22
CA ARG A 111 -11.54 -1.53 10.43
C ARG A 111 -11.73 -2.04 11.84
N GLU A 112 -10.70 -2.69 12.40
CA GLU A 112 -10.71 -3.17 13.79
C GLU A 112 -10.94 -2.02 14.77
N ARG A 113 -10.26 -0.88 14.60
CA ARG A 113 -10.40 0.28 15.49
C ARG A 113 -11.73 1.02 15.34
N MET A 114 -12.29 1.05 14.13
CA MET A 114 -13.58 1.68 13.84
C MET A 114 -14.78 0.75 14.15
N GLY A 115 -14.51 -0.54 14.43
CA GLY A 115 -15.54 -1.53 14.71
C GLY A 115 -16.45 -1.81 13.51
N PHE A 116 -15.88 -1.88 12.29
CA PHE A 116 -16.66 -2.29 11.11
C PHE A 116 -17.04 -3.77 11.24
N ALA A 117 -18.34 -4.08 11.14
CA ALA A 117 -18.85 -5.44 11.31
C ALA A 117 -18.43 -6.39 10.16
N ARG A 118 -18.13 -5.83 8.98
CA ARG A 118 -17.79 -6.62 7.80
C ARG A 118 -16.32 -7.02 7.77
N MET A 119 -16.06 -8.33 7.94
CA MET A 119 -14.75 -8.90 7.68
C MET A 119 -14.37 -8.82 6.19
N PRO A 120 -13.06 -8.69 5.85
CA PRO A 120 -12.60 -8.75 4.47
C PRO A 120 -13.03 -10.07 3.81
N ARG A 121 -13.74 -10.01 2.67
CA ARG A 121 -14.07 -11.20 1.89
C ARG A 121 -12.75 -11.86 1.43
N LYS A 122 -12.48 -13.09 1.88
CA LYS A 122 -11.46 -13.97 1.26
C LYS A 122 -11.89 -14.18 -0.19
N ARG A 123 -10.99 -13.90 -1.14
CA ARG A 123 -11.16 -14.19 -2.55
C ARG A 123 -10.21 -15.32 -2.91
#